data_AF-A0A8W8LXC7-F1
#
_entry.id   AF-A0A8W8LXC7-F1
#
_cell.length_a   1.000
_cell.length_b   1.000
_cell.length_c   1.000
_cell.angle_alpha   90.00
_cell.angle_beta   90.00
_cell.angle_gamma   90.00
#
_symmetry.space_group_name_H-M   'P 1'
#
loop_
_entity.id
_entity.type
_entity.pdbx_description
1 polymer ?
#
loop_
_entity_poly.entity_id
_entity_poly.type
_entity_poly.pdbx_seq_one_letter_code
_entity_poly.pdbx_strand_id
1 'polypeptide(L)'
;GFVSDGEFFTNNCQWNPEYLTLEPHQRRGIRYMYEQGCNCTIHHCRGENCDFPQSLNPDQTCIWPGSYNTNDCYAKYGFCLPDIFGVCYWKQNRMLGGCLQREGGVLP
;
A
#
# COMPACT_ATOMS: atom_id res chain seq x y z
N GLY A 1 -0.88 14.94 -0.03
CA GLY A 1 -0.73 16.35 -0.38
C GLY A 1 -0.58 16.53 -1.86
N PHE A 2 -0.84 17.72 -2.36
CA PHE A 2 -0.31 18.18 -3.64
C PHE A 2 0.15 19.63 -3.50
N VAL A 3 1.07 20.06 -4.37
CA VAL A 3 1.56 21.45 -4.41
C VAL A 3 0.98 22.13 -5.64
N SER A 4 0.40 23.32 -5.46
CA SER A 4 -0.05 24.21 -6.54
C SER A 4 0.34 25.63 -6.20
N ASP A 5 0.90 26.37 -7.15
CA ASP A 5 1.26 27.79 -6.99
C ASP A 5 2.15 28.09 -5.76
N GLY A 6 3.02 27.15 -5.38
CA GLY A 6 3.91 27.27 -4.23
C GLY A 6 3.24 26.97 -2.88
N GLU A 7 1.95 26.66 -2.86
CA GLU A 7 1.20 26.29 -1.66
C GLU A 7 0.94 24.78 -1.60
N PHE A 8 0.87 24.23 -0.38
CA PHE A 8 0.58 22.83 -0.14
C PHE A 8 -0.89 22.64 0.24
N PHE A 9 -1.59 21.79 -0.49
CA PHE A 9 -3.00 21.51 -0.28
C PHE A 9 -3.24 20.08 0.21
N THR A 10 -4.18 19.97 1.13
CA THR A 10 -4.67 18.69 1.65
C THR A 10 -6.20 18.62 1.71
N ASN A 11 -6.75 17.41 1.80
CA ASN A 11 -8.18 17.14 1.96
C ASN A 11 -8.41 15.80 2.68
N ASN A 12 -9.68 15.45 2.91
CA ASN A 12 -10.07 14.24 3.65
C ASN A 12 -9.74 12.91 2.96
N CYS A 13 -9.45 12.91 1.65
CA CYS A 13 -9.03 11.72 0.92
C CYS A 13 -7.52 11.47 1.03
N GLN A 14 -6.75 12.46 1.51
CA GLN A 14 -5.31 12.34 1.62
C GLN A 14 -4.89 11.69 2.93
N TRP A 15 -3.74 11.01 2.90
CA TRP A 15 -3.15 10.38 4.06
C TRP A 15 -2.54 11.43 5.01
N ASN A 16 -3.29 11.83 6.04
CA ASN A 16 -2.90 12.83 7.03
C ASN A 16 -2.94 12.31 8.49
N PRO A 17 -2.31 11.16 8.82
CA PRO A 17 -2.30 10.66 10.20
C PRO A 17 -1.33 11.43 11.09
N GLU A 18 -1.55 11.38 12.41
CA GLU A 18 -0.57 11.86 13.39
C GLU A 18 0.67 10.95 13.40
N TYR A 19 1.85 11.53 13.19
CA TYR A 19 3.10 10.76 13.04
C TYR A 19 3.40 9.81 14.22
N LEU A 20 3.07 10.21 15.45
CA LEU A 20 3.30 9.40 16.64
C LEU A 20 2.40 8.17 16.73
N THR A 21 1.25 8.19 16.05
CA THR A 21 0.31 7.06 15.98
C THR A 21 0.68 6.04 14.91
N LEU A 22 1.67 6.35 14.07
CA LEU A 22 2.12 5.45 13.02
C LEU A 22 2.86 4.24 13.57
N GLU A 23 2.58 3.08 12.99
CA GLU A 23 3.32 1.86 13.24
C GLU A 23 4.80 2.08 12.90
N PRO A 24 5.75 1.45 13.63
CA PRO A 24 7.18 1.52 13.30
C PRO A 24 7.46 1.12 11.84
N HIS A 25 6.66 0.21 11.28
CA HIS A 25 6.76 -0.21 9.88
C HIS A 25 6.34 0.90 8.90
N GLN A 26 5.29 1.67 9.19
CA GLN A 26 4.87 2.79 8.36
C GLN A 26 5.89 3.93 8.39
N ARG A 27 6.48 4.23 9.56
CA ARG A 27 7.58 5.20 9.68
C ARG A 27 8.81 4.78 8.89
N ARG A 28 9.13 3.48 8.92
CA ARG A 28 10.15 2.87 8.05
C ARG A 28 9.79 3.05 6.56
N GLY A 29 8.51 2.89 6.24
CA GLY A 29 7.92 3.16 4.93
C GLY A 29 8.23 4.55 4.39
N ILE A 30 7.79 5.58 5.13
CA ILE A 30 8.01 6.99 4.80
C ILE A 30 9.48 7.30 4.60
N ARG A 31 10.36 6.76 5.47
CA ARG A 31 11.78 7.09 5.44
C ARG A 31 12.48 6.60 4.18
N TYR A 32 12.07 5.45 3.60
CA TYR A 32 12.79 4.91 2.44
C TYR A 32 12.07 3.82 1.63
N MET A 33 11.14 3.02 2.18
CA MET A 33 10.54 1.91 1.41
C MET A 33 9.53 2.42 0.38
N TYR A 34 8.71 3.41 0.73
CA TYR A 34 7.65 3.87 -0.19
C TYR A 34 8.23 4.51 -1.46
N GLU A 35 9.37 5.18 -1.36
CA GLU A 35 10.11 5.73 -2.51
C GLU A 35 10.53 4.62 -3.50
N GLN A 36 11.03 3.49 -2.99
CA GLN A 36 11.43 2.35 -3.81
C GLN A 36 10.26 1.71 -4.56
N GLY A 37 9.04 1.89 -4.05
CA GLY A 37 7.81 1.38 -4.63
C GLY A 37 7.07 2.38 -5.51
N CYS A 38 7.57 3.60 -5.71
CA CYS A 38 6.81 4.64 -6.45
C CYS A 38 6.47 4.27 -7.90
N ASN A 39 7.25 3.37 -8.52
CA ASN A 39 6.95 2.84 -9.87
C ASN A 39 5.92 1.70 -9.87
N CYS A 40 5.56 1.19 -8.68
CA CYS A 40 4.51 0.21 -8.52
C CYS A 40 3.18 0.90 -8.21
N THR A 41 2.10 0.38 -8.78
CA THR A 41 0.74 0.78 -8.47
C THR A 41 0.18 -0.15 -7.39
N ILE A 42 -0.58 0.41 -6.45
CA ILE A 42 -1.39 -0.38 -5.53
C ILE A 42 -2.84 -0.28 -6.00
N HIS A 43 -3.44 -1.41 -6.38
CA HIS A 43 -4.84 -1.49 -6.77
C HIS A 43 -5.67 -2.04 -5.62
N HIS A 44 -6.61 -1.24 -5.14
CA HIS A 44 -7.54 -1.65 -4.09
C HIS A 44 -8.73 -2.38 -4.70
N CYS A 45 -8.95 -3.63 -4.27
CA CYS A 45 -10.11 -4.40 -4.70
C CYS A 45 -11.41 -3.80 -4.14
N ARG A 46 -12.38 -3.53 -5.02
CA ARG A 46 -13.72 -3.06 -4.60
C ARG A 46 -14.76 -4.16 -4.77
N GLY A 47 -15.45 -4.53 -3.70
CA GLY A 47 -16.54 -5.52 -3.74
C GLY A 47 -16.06 -6.98 -3.74
N GLU A 48 -16.98 -7.92 -4.01
CA GLU A 48 -16.69 -9.37 -3.99
C GLU A 48 -15.80 -9.82 -5.16
N ASN A 49 -15.91 -9.13 -6.30
CA ASN A 49 -15.09 -9.41 -7.49
C ASN A 49 -14.02 -8.32 -7.56
N CYS A 50 -12.76 -8.68 -7.30
CA CYS A 50 -11.64 -7.78 -7.49
C CYS A 50 -11.40 -7.56 -9.00
N ASP A 51 -12.23 -6.71 -9.60
CA ASP A 51 -12.13 -6.39 -11.01
C ASP A 51 -10.81 -5.63 -11.23
N PHE A 52 -9.91 -6.26 -11.99
CA PHE A 52 -8.65 -5.64 -12.39
C PHE A 52 -8.90 -4.78 -13.63
N PRO A 53 -8.75 -3.45 -13.54
CA PRO A 53 -8.97 -2.58 -14.69
C PRO A 53 -7.99 -2.95 -15.81
N GLN A 54 -8.49 -3.04 -17.04
CA GLN A 54 -7.64 -3.32 -18.22
C GLN A 54 -6.54 -2.27 -18.43
N SER A 55 -6.69 -1.09 -17.84
CA SER A 55 -5.70 -0.01 -17.88
C SER A 55 -4.50 -0.23 -16.95
N LEU A 56 -4.53 -1.20 -16.04
CA LEU A 56 -3.42 -1.50 -15.14
C LEU A 56 -2.53 -2.59 -15.72
N ASN A 57 -1.22 -2.47 -15.47
CA ASN A 57 -0.25 -3.51 -15.79
C ASN A 57 -0.13 -4.47 -14.59
N PRO A 58 -0.49 -5.77 -14.72
CA PRO A 58 -0.39 -6.74 -13.64
C PRO A 58 1.02 -6.82 -13.05
N ASP A 59 2.05 -6.74 -13.89
CA ASP A 59 3.44 -6.85 -13.44
C ASP A 59 3.89 -5.63 -12.63
N GLN A 60 3.17 -4.51 -12.72
CA GLN A 60 3.49 -3.28 -11.98
C GLN A 60 2.47 -2.99 -10.89
N THR A 61 1.58 -3.92 -10.57
CA THR A 61 0.45 -3.66 -9.67
C THR A 61 0.37 -4.67 -8.54
N CYS A 62 0.42 -4.21 -7.29
CA CYS A 62 0.06 -5.04 -6.14
C CYS A 62 -1.43 -4.95 -5.86
N ILE A 63 -2.08 -6.10 -5.81
CA ILE A 63 -3.50 -6.21 -5.46
C ILE A 63 -3.63 -6.11 -3.95
N TRP A 64 -4.36 -5.10 -3.45
CA TRP A 64 -4.73 -4.99 -2.04
C TRP A 64 -6.12 -5.64 -1.85
N PRO A 65 -6.19 -6.88 -1.33
CA PRO A 65 -7.46 -7.54 -1.03
C PRO A 65 -8.03 -6.97 0.28
N GLY A 66 -9.24 -6.42 0.25
CA GLY A 66 -9.90 -5.94 1.47
C GLY A 66 -10.96 -4.88 1.25
N SER A 67 -11.66 -4.51 2.32
CA SER A 67 -12.54 -3.34 2.35
C SER A 67 -11.71 -2.05 2.28
N TYR A 68 -12.36 -0.88 2.10
CA TYR A 68 -11.74 0.46 2.14
C TYR A 68 -11.13 0.84 3.52
N ASN A 69 -10.74 -0.16 4.32
CA ASN A 69 -10.16 -0.01 5.63
C ASN A 69 -8.70 0.42 5.52
N THR A 70 -8.45 1.71 5.76
CA THR A 70 -7.10 2.28 5.80
C THR A 70 -6.29 1.84 7.03
N ASN A 71 -6.77 0.86 7.80
CA ASN A 71 -6.19 0.37 9.05
C ASN A 71 -6.02 -1.17 9.07
N ASP A 72 -6.05 -1.83 7.91
CA ASP A 72 -5.84 -3.27 7.80
C ASP A 72 -4.34 -3.67 7.76
N CYS A 73 -4.08 -4.96 7.57
CA CYS A 73 -2.72 -5.49 7.51
C CYS A 73 -1.86 -4.87 6.40
N TYR A 74 -2.41 -4.63 5.21
CA TYR A 74 -1.67 -4.06 4.09
C TYR A 74 -1.39 -2.57 4.32
N ALA A 75 -2.34 -1.81 4.88
CA ALA A 75 -2.14 -0.40 5.24
C ALA A 75 -1.02 -0.21 6.28
N LYS A 76 -0.93 -1.13 7.23
CA LYS A 76 0.03 -1.06 8.36
C LYS A 76 1.40 -1.61 8.02
N TYR A 77 1.44 -2.70 7.27
CA TYR A 77 2.64 -3.53 7.13
C TYR A 77 3.00 -3.88 5.68
N GLY A 78 2.20 -3.44 4.72
CA GLY A 78 2.42 -3.69 3.30
C GLY A 78 3.47 -2.78 2.67
N PHE A 79 4.36 -3.38 1.87
CA PHE A 79 5.19 -2.66 0.92
C PHE A 79 5.05 -3.30 -0.46
N CYS A 80 4.52 -2.55 -1.41
CA CYS A 80 4.48 -2.96 -2.82
C CYS A 80 5.77 -2.48 -3.49
N LEU A 81 6.71 -3.39 -3.74
CA LEU A 81 8.02 -3.04 -4.29
C LEU A 81 8.36 -3.94 -5.48
N PRO A 82 9.12 -3.45 -6.46
CA PRO A 82 9.57 -4.25 -7.58
C PRO A 82 10.63 -5.28 -7.16
N ASP A 83 10.81 -6.32 -7.95
CA ASP A 83 12.02 -7.14 -7.95
C ASP A 83 13.07 -6.66 -8.96
N ILE A 84 14.09 -7.50 -9.17
CA ILE A 84 15.18 -7.23 -10.11
C ILE A 84 14.73 -7.15 -11.58
N PHE A 85 13.56 -7.70 -11.91
CA PHE A 85 12.96 -7.67 -13.24
C PHE A 85 11.89 -6.57 -13.37
N GLY A 86 11.62 -5.83 -12.30
CA GLY A 86 10.61 -4.78 -12.26
C GLY A 86 9.20 -5.28 -11.93
N VAL A 87 9.04 -6.56 -11.55
CA VAL A 87 7.74 -7.12 -11.17
C VAL A 87 7.41 -6.72 -9.74
N CYS A 88 6.27 -6.05 -9.56
CA CYS A 88 5.79 -5.52 -8.29
C CYS A 88 4.96 -6.56 -7.55
N TYR A 89 5.28 -6.75 -6.27
CA TYR A 89 4.50 -7.59 -5.37
C TYR A 89 4.60 -7.10 -3.93
N TRP A 90 3.68 -7.59 -3.09
CA TRP A 90 3.76 -7.38 -1.65
C TRP A 90 5.01 -8.05 -1.08
N LYS A 91 5.97 -7.25 -0.61
CA LYS A 91 7.18 -7.78 -0.03
C LYS A 91 6.86 -8.56 1.24
N GLN A 92 7.28 -9.82 1.23
CA GLN A 92 7.16 -10.70 2.38
C GLN A 92 7.91 -10.10 3.57
N ASN A 93 7.17 -9.90 4.67
CA ASN A 93 7.73 -9.47 5.92
C ASN A 93 6.92 -10.07 7.08
N ARG A 94 7.58 -10.26 8.23
CA ARG A 94 6.98 -10.94 9.39
C ARG A 94 5.75 -10.22 9.95
N MET A 95 5.71 -8.88 9.84
CA MET A 95 4.61 -8.08 10.39
C MET A 95 3.34 -8.27 9.57
N LEU A 96 3.47 -8.19 8.24
CA LEU A 96 2.36 -8.42 7.31
C LEU A 96 1.86 -9.86 7.38
N GLY A 97 2.76 -10.85 7.28
CA GLY A 97 2.40 -12.26 7.37
C GLY A 97 1.73 -12.62 8.70
N GLY A 98 2.27 -12.14 9.82
CA GLY A 98 1.68 -12.37 11.14
C GLY A 98 0.38 -11.60 11.40
N CYS A 99 0.13 -10.50 10.69
CA CYS A 99 -1.17 -9.82 10.71
C CYS A 99 -2.21 -10.63 9.92
N LEU A 100 -1.90 -10.97 8.67
CA LEU A 100 -2.80 -11.73 7.80
C LEU A 100 -3.17 -13.09 8.39
N GLN A 101 -2.19 -13.80 8.99
CA GLN A 101 -2.46 -15.08 9.65
C GLN A 101 -3.46 -14.97 10.81
N ARG A 102 -3.46 -13.85 11.55
CA ARG A 102 -4.42 -13.61 12.64
C ARG A 102 -5.81 -13.26 12.12
N GLU A 103 -5.88 -12.60 10.96
CA GLU A 103 -7.13 -12.21 10.30
C GLU A 103 -7.68 -13.31 9.35
N GLY A 104 -6.98 -14.43 9.20
CA GLY A 104 -7.36 -15.52 8.30
C GLY A 104 -7.06 -15.26 6.81
N GLY A 105 -6.26 -14.24 6.50
CA GLY A 105 -5.82 -13.90 5.15
C GLY A 105 -4.52 -14.58 4.71
N VAL A 106 -4.26 -14.56 3.40
CA VAL A 106 -3.01 -15.04 2.78
C VAL A 106 -2.46 -13.95 1.86
N LEU A 107 -1.14 -13.87 1.71
CA LEU A 107 -0.51 -13.00 0.71
C LEU A 107 -0.78 -13.53 -0.70
N PRO A 108 -1.33 -12.71 -1.61
CA PRO A 108 -1.39 -13.05 -3.03
C PRO A 108 -0.02 -12.97 -3.70
#